data_AF-A0A667XHX8-F1
#
_entry.id   AF-A0A667XHX8-F1
#
_cell.length_a   1.000
_cell.length_b   1.000
_cell.length_c   1.000
_cell.angle_alpha   90.00
_cell.angle_beta   90.00
_cell.angle_gamma   90.00
#
_symmetry.space_group_name_H-M   'P 1'
#
loop_
_entity.id
_entity.type
_entity.pdbx_description
1 polymer ?
#
loop_
_entity_poly.entity_id
_entity_poly.type
_entity_poly.pdbx_seq_one_letter_code
_entity_poly.pdbx_strand_id
1 'polypeptide(L)'
;MSSQKGNVCRSRGQKHQNVTAFKNDKYGATVQVKKAKSKIHDGLCQHCKDVLEWKVKYNKYKPLTQPRKCVKCSQKTVKDAYHVICKPCSLQLELCAKCGKKEDIVIPINSQKDDNKEEEEDDNQKKKGCKLRKKDLDDLDSDSDGDDFDFGDDDDDDDDGDDGDD
;
A
#
# COMPACT_ATOMS: atom_id res chain seq x y z
N MET A 1 25.39 32.32 13.68
CA MET A 1 24.75 31.28 12.85
C MET A 1 25.54 31.15 11.55
N SER A 2 26.17 30.01 11.29
CA SER A 2 27.04 29.82 10.11
C SER A 2 26.20 29.71 8.83
N SER A 3 26.40 30.63 7.89
CA SER A 3 25.72 30.70 6.59
C SER A 3 26.49 29.97 5.48
N GLN A 4 27.53 29.21 5.82
CA GLN A 4 28.38 28.58 4.82
C GLN A 4 27.65 27.38 4.21
N LYS A 5 27.31 27.47 2.92
CA LYS A 5 26.82 26.36 2.10
C LYS A 5 27.87 25.25 2.15
N GLY A 6 27.62 24.23 2.98
CA GLY A 6 28.54 23.14 3.21
C GLY A 6 28.93 22.44 1.90
N ASN A 7 30.23 22.42 1.61
CA ASN A 7 30.87 21.43 0.76
C ASN A 7 30.32 21.27 -0.67
N VAL A 8 30.00 22.39 -1.34
CA VAL A 8 29.55 22.40 -2.75
C VAL A 8 30.65 21.93 -3.72
N CYS A 9 31.91 21.92 -3.28
CA CYS A 9 33.07 21.48 -4.04
C CYS A 9 33.85 20.37 -3.29
N ARG A 10 33.24 19.20 -3.06
CA ARG A 10 34.00 18.03 -2.59
C ARG A 10 34.90 17.53 -3.73
N SER A 11 36.22 17.63 -3.55
CA SER A 11 37.21 17.14 -4.52
C SER A 11 37.30 15.61 -4.59
N ARG A 12 36.93 14.92 -3.50
CA ARG A 12 36.96 13.45 -3.41
C ARG A 12 35.55 12.89 -3.31
N GLY A 13 35.27 11.84 -4.09
CA GLY A 13 34.03 11.07 -4.00
C GLY A 13 33.83 10.38 -2.65
N GLN A 14 32.63 9.83 -2.42
CA GLN A 14 32.34 9.11 -1.18
C GLN A 14 33.32 7.94 -1.00
N LYS A 15 33.97 7.87 0.17
CA LYS A 15 34.99 6.86 0.50
C LYS A 15 34.45 5.43 0.43
N HIS A 16 33.20 5.23 0.83
CA HIS A 16 32.55 3.92 0.85
C HIS A 16 31.40 3.94 -0.18
N GLN A 17 31.63 3.32 -1.33
CA GLN A 17 30.62 3.16 -2.37
C GLN A 17 29.91 1.82 -2.20
N ASN A 18 28.64 1.75 -2.61
CA ASN A 18 27.90 0.50 -2.63
C ASN A 18 28.50 -0.43 -3.70
N VAL A 19 28.91 -1.63 -3.29
CA VAL A 19 29.46 -2.66 -4.21
C VAL A 19 28.36 -3.26 -5.09
N THR A 20 27.13 -3.35 -4.57
CA THR A 20 25.98 -3.89 -5.30
C THR A 20 24.82 -2.92 -5.26
N ALA A 21 24.06 -2.86 -6.36
CA ALA A 21 22.83 -2.07 -6.40
C ALA A 21 21.77 -2.69 -5.48
N PHE A 22 20.95 -1.82 -4.87
CA PHE A 22 19.81 -2.26 -4.08
C PHE A 22 18.86 -3.12 -4.93
N LYS A 23 18.49 -4.29 -4.41
CA LYS A 23 17.48 -5.19 -4.98
C LYS A 23 16.43 -5.44 -3.91
N ASN A 24 15.19 -5.07 -4.22
CA ASN A 24 14.05 -5.28 -3.34
C ASN A 24 13.66 -6.75 -3.15
N ASP A 25 14.08 -7.65 -4.05
CA ASP A 25 13.74 -9.08 -3.99
C ASP A 25 14.88 -9.94 -3.41
N LYS A 26 15.95 -9.33 -2.88
CA LYS A 26 17.15 -10.06 -2.44
C LYS A 26 16.83 -11.16 -1.40
N TYR A 27 15.80 -10.94 -0.58
CA TYR A 27 15.36 -11.86 0.47
C TYR A 27 13.92 -12.36 0.24
N GLY A 28 13.47 -12.35 -1.01
CA GLY A 28 12.09 -12.62 -1.37
C GLY A 28 11.24 -11.35 -1.43
N ALA A 29 10.41 -11.24 -2.47
CA ALA A 29 9.51 -10.12 -2.66
C ALA A 29 8.24 -10.30 -1.82
N THR A 30 7.96 -9.36 -0.92
CA THR A 30 6.66 -9.35 -0.22
C THR A 30 5.51 -9.14 -1.21
N VAL A 31 4.30 -9.59 -0.84
CA VAL A 31 3.09 -9.43 -1.68
C VAL A 31 2.88 -7.96 -2.06
N GLN A 32 3.15 -7.04 -1.14
CA GLN A 32 3.06 -5.59 -1.39
C GLN A 32 4.05 -5.11 -2.45
N VAL A 33 5.29 -5.59 -2.42
CA VAL A 33 6.31 -5.24 -3.42
C VAL A 33 5.94 -5.79 -4.79
N LYS A 34 5.41 -7.02 -4.87
CA LYS A 34 4.90 -7.60 -6.12
C LYS A 34 3.75 -6.77 -6.69
N LYS A 35 2.76 -6.41 -5.87
CA LYS A 35 1.63 -5.54 -6.25
C LYS A 35 2.10 -4.14 -6.70
N ALA A 36 3.13 -3.58 -6.06
CA ALA A 36 3.69 -2.30 -6.45
C ALA A 36 4.44 -2.36 -7.79
N LYS A 37 5.12 -3.48 -8.09
CA LYS A 37 5.83 -3.71 -9.36
C LYS A 37 4.92 -3.93 -10.56
N SER A 38 3.79 -4.59 -10.36
CA SER A 38 2.81 -4.83 -11.43
C SER A 38 1.97 -3.58 -11.75
N LYS A 39 2.01 -2.55 -10.91
CA LYS A 39 1.20 -1.35 -11.10
C LYS A 39 1.73 -0.52 -12.27
N ILE A 40 0.90 -0.33 -13.28
CA ILE A 40 1.18 0.57 -14.40
C ILE A 40 0.88 2.01 -13.97
N HIS A 41 1.82 2.93 -14.27
CA HIS A 41 1.73 4.36 -13.94
C HIS A 41 1.38 5.18 -15.19
N ASP A 42 0.09 5.18 -15.55
CA ASP A 42 -0.45 5.88 -16.74
C ASP A 42 -0.74 7.37 -16.47
N GLY A 43 -0.77 8.19 -17.52
CA GLY A 43 -1.21 9.60 -17.41
C GLY A 43 -0.24 10.51 -16.65
N LEU A 44 1.05 10.13 -16.59
CA LEU A 44 2.10 10.89 -15.92
C LEU A 44 3.13 11.43 -16.93
N CYS A 45 3.72 12.57 -16.60
CA CYS A 45 4.93 13.03 -17.27
C CYS A 45 6.13 12.15 -16.91
N GLN A 46 7.18 12.16 -17.74
CA GLN A 46 8.37 11.35 -17.56
C GLN A 46 8.98 11.50 -16.17
N HIS A 47 9.15 12.75 -15.71
CA HIS A 47 9.70 13.02 -14.39
C HIS A 47 8.88 12.38 -13.26
N CYS A 48 7.56 12.47 -13.33
CA CYS A 48 6.69 11.88 -12.31
C CYS A 48 6.70 10.36 -12.35
N LYS A 49 6.79 9.76 -13.54
CA LYS A 49 6.94 8.33 -13.74
C LYS A 49 8.22 7.82 -13.08
N ASP A 50 9.36 8.46 -13.34
CA ASP A 50 10.66 8.09 -12.77
C ASP A 50 10.63 8.14 -11.23
N VAL A 51 9.98 9.16 -10.65
CA VAL A 51 9.83 9.29 -9.19
C VAL A 51 9.02 8.15 -8.59
N LEU A 52 7.96 7.69 -9.28
CA LEU A 52 7.15 6.56 -8.82
C LEU A 52 7.88 5.22 -8.99
N GLU A 53 8.50 5.00 -10.15
CA GLU A 53 9.31 3.81 -10.40
C GLU A 53 10.46 3.68 -9.40
N TRP A 54 11.10 4.80 -9.05
CA TRP A 54 12.09 4.84 -7.98
C TRP A 54 11.49 4.42 -6.63
N LYS A 55 10.30 4.94 -6.27
CA LYS A 55 9.63 4.53 -5.03
C LYS A 55 9.32 3.03 -5.03
N VAL A 56 8.89 2.45 -6.15
CA VAL A 56 8.64 1.01 -6.29
C VAL A 56 9.95 0.23 -6.15
N LYS A 57 11.02 0.66 -6.85
CA LYS A 57 12.34 0.02 -6.83
C LYS A 57 12.96 -0.04 -5.43
N TYR A 58 12.74 0.99 -4.61
CA TYR A 58 13.32 1.12 -3.27
C TYR A 58 12.33 0.80 -2.13
N ASN A 59 11.22 0.12 -2.41
CA ASN A 59 10.19 -0.24 -1.41
C ASN A 59 9.66 0.95 -0.58
N LYS A 60 9.58 2.13 -1.22
CA LYS A 60 9.05 3.37 -0.63
C LYS A 60 7.67 3.74 -1.16
N TYR A 61 7.10 2.89 -2.03
CA TYR A 61 5.77 3.08 -2.58
C TYR A 61 4.71 2.71 -1.54
N LYS A 62 3.80 3.65 -1.23
CA LYS A 62 2.68 3.44 -0.32
C LYS A 62 1.37 3.49 -1.13
N PRO A 63 0.62 2.39 -1.24
CA PRO A 63 -0.68 2.40 -1.90
C PRO A 63 -1.69 3.22 -1.10
N LEU A 64 -2.80 3.55 -1.73
CA LEU A 64 -3.90 4.28 -1.11
C LEU A 64 -4.91 3.28 -0.54
N THR A 65 -5.30 3.43 0.73
CA THR A 65 -6.36 2.61 1.34
C THR A 65 -7.75 3.11 0.97
N GLN A 66 -7.91 4.43 0.81
CA GLN A 66 -9.18 5.08 0.47
C GLN A 66 -8.98 6.07 -0.68
N PRO A 67 -9.97 6.25 -1.56
CA PRO A 67 -9.87 7.19 -2.67
C PRO A 67 -9.76 8.65 -2.19
N ARG A 68 -8.90 9.42 -2.85
CA ARG A 68 -8.68 10.85 -2.57
C ARG A 68 -9.58 11.74 -3.43
N LYS A 69 -9.78 12.99 -2.96
CA LYS A 69 -10.45 14.04 -3.72
C LYS A 69 -9.57 14.50 -4.88
N CYS A 70 -10.16 14.62 -6.06
CA CYS A 70 -9.52 15.17 -7.24
C CYS A 70 -9.47 16.71 -7.18
N VAL A 71 -8.35 17.32 -7.58
CA VAL A 71 -8.22 18.79 -7.64
C VAL A 71 -9.09 19.44 -8.72
N LYS A 72 -9.49 18.70 -9.77
CA LYS A 72 -10.26 19.24 -10.90
C LYS A 72 -11.77 19.10 -10.75
N CYS A 73 -12.26 17.89 -10.46
CA CYS A 73 -13.70 17.65 -10.30
C CYS A 73 -14.16 17.70 -8.83
N SER A 74 -13.25 17.82 -7.87
CA SER A 74 -13.55 17.84 -6.41
C SER A 74 -14.23 16.59 -5.85
N GLN A 75 -14.45 15.57 -6.67
CA GLN A 75 -15.01 14.28 -6.28
C GLN A 75 -13.93 13.33 -5.76
N LYS A 76 -14.31 12.36 -4.90
CA LYS A 76 -13.41 11.32 -4.36
C LYS A 76 -13.14 10.21 -5.40
N THR A 77 -12.58 10.56 -6.54
CA THR A 77 -12.40 9.65 -7.70
C THR A 77 -10.95 9.23 -7.91
N VAL A 78 -10.00 9.74 -7.12
CA VAL A 78 -8.58 9.40 -7.26
C VAL A 78 -8.30 8.08 -6.53
N LYS A 79 -8.22 6.99 -7.30
CA LYS A 79 -7.93 5.64 -6.79
C LYS A 79 -6.42 5.34 -6.70
N ASP A 80 -5.61 5.93 -7.58
CA ASP A 80 -4.18 5.65 -7.64
C ASP A 80 -3.39 6.48 -6.61
N ALA A 81 -2.39 5.85 -5.98
CA ALA A 81 -1.54 6.52 -5.01
C ALA A 81 -0.69 7.61 -5.67
N TYR A 82 -0.43 8.70 -4.94
CA TYR A 82 0.36 9.86 -5.39
C TYR A 82 -0.25 10.67 -6.55
N HIS A 83 -1.46 10.35 -6.98
CA HIS A 83 -2.20 11.14 -7.95
C HIS A 83 -2.95 12.26 -7.22
N VAL A 84 -3.05 13.42 -7.86
CA VAL A 84 -3.82 14.59 -7.37
C VAL A 84 -5.00 14.91 -8.29
N ILE A 85 -4.97 14.41 -9.53
CA ILE A 85 -6.03 14.55 -10.53
C ILE A 85 -6.55 13.15 -10.89
N CYS A 86 -7.86 13.05 -11.10
CA CYS A 86 -8.52 11.82 -11.49
C CYS A 86 -8.16 11.43 -12.93
N LYS A 87 -8.14 10.13 -13.27
CA LYS A 87 -7.88 9.68 -14.66
C LYS A 87 -8.77 10.37 -15.71
N PRO A 88 -10.11 10.49 -15.54
CA PRO A 88 -10.92 11.17 -16.56
C PRO A 88 -10.59 12.66 -16.68
N CYS A 89 -10.25 13.31 -15.56
CA CYS A 89 -9.84 14.71 -15.53
C CYS A 89 -8.49 14.93 -16.23
N SER A 90 -7.55 14.00 -16.06
CA SER A 90 -6.23 14.02 -16.69
C SER A 90 -6.35 13.83 -18.20
N LEU A 91 -7.25 12.95 -18.64
CA LEU A 91 -7.59 12.72 -20.04
C LEU A 91 -8.19 13.94 -20.73
N GLN A 92 -9.23 14.53 -20.12
CA GLN A 92 -9.95 15.65 -20.73
C GLN A 92 -9.09 16.93 -20.84
N LEU A 93 -8.16 17.13 -19.90
CA LEU A 93 -7.36 18.34 -19.82
C LEU A 93 -5.91 18.13 -20.30
N GLU A 94 -5.54 16.90 -20.66
CA GLU A 94 -4.18 16.49 -21.03
C GLU A 94 -3.12 16.95 -20.02
N LEU A 95 -3.42 16.72 -18.73
CA LEU A 95 -2.53 17.09 -17.62
C LEU A 95 -1.96 15.86 -16.95
N CYS A 96 -0.70 15.95 -16.49
CA CYS A 96 -0.10 14.92 -15.65
C CYS A 96 -0.92 14.74 -14.36
N ALA A 97 -1.32 13.50 -14.07
CA ALA A 97 -2.20 13.19 -12.95
C ALA A 97 -1.56 13.41 -11.56
N LYS A 98 -0.23 13.54 -11.49
CA LYS A 98 0.53 13.78 -10.25
C LYS A 98 0.91 15.25 -10.03
N CYS A 99 1.44 15.94 -11.04
CA CYS A 99 1.91 17.32 -10.89
C CYS A 99 0.96 18.37 -11.48
N GLY A 100 -0.04 17.97 -12.27
CA GLY A 100 -1.02 18.87 -12.87
C GLY A 100 -0.47 19.82 -13.94
N LYS A 101 0.76 19.60 -14.41
CA LYS A 101 1.39 20.36 -15.49
C LYS A 101 1.04 19.78 -16.86
N LYS A 102 1.01 20.65 -17.87
CA LYS A 102 0.98 20.32 -19.31
C LYS A 102 2.41 20.01 -19.75
N GLU A 103 2.86 18.79 -19.53
CA GLU A 103 4.13 18.26 -20.03
C GLU A 103 3.81 16.98 -20.80
N ASP A 104 4.64 16.60 -21.78
CA ASP A 104 4.43 15.40 -22.60
C ASP A 104 4.13 14.17 -21.72
N ILE A 105 2.90 13.67 -21.85
CA ILE A 105 2.42 12.51 -21.11
C ILE A 105 2.94 11.27 -21.82
N VAL A 106 3.77 10.48 -21.12
CA VAL A 106 4.58 9.38 -21.70
C VAL A 106 3.72 8.17 -22.10
N ILE A 107 2.55 8.01 -21.49
CA ILE A 107 1.61 6.93 -21.79
C ILE A 107 0.22 7.56 -21.96
N PRO A 108 -0.28 7.69 -23.20
CA PRO A 108 -1.66 8.06 -23.45
C PRO A 108 -2.57 7.08 -22.72
N ILE A 109 -3.52 7.59 -21.94
CA ILE A 109 -4.55 6.76 -21.29
C ILE A 109 -5.50 6.32 -22.41
N ASN A 110 -5.16 5.29 -23.20
CA ASN A 110 -6.10 4.74 -24.15
C ASN A 110 -6.06 3.21 -24.19
N SER A 111 -7.25 2.63 -23.94
CA SER A 111 -7.72 1.30 -24.32
C SER A 111 -7.23 0.08 -23.53
N GLN A 112 -7.75 -0.11 -22.33
CA GLN A 112 -8.24 -1.44 -21.93
C GLN A 112 -9.70 -1.30 -21.48
N LYS A 113 -10.59 -1.76 -22.35
CA LYS A 113 -11.98 -2.09 -22.04
C LYS A 113 -11.97 -3.20 -20.99
N ASP A 114 -12.91 -3.11 -20.05
CA ASP A 114 -13.54 -4.22 -19.34
C ASP A 114 -12.67 -5.45 -19.03
N ASP A 115 -12.05 -5.46 -17.86
CA ASP A 115 -11.93 -6.69 -17.07
C ASP A 115 -12.72 -6.47 -15.78
N ASN A 116 -13.95 -6.98 -15.83
CA ASN A 116 -14.85 -7.17 -14.70
C ASN A 116 -14.26 -8.12 -13.65
N LYS A 117 -14.82 -7.97 -12.45
CA LYS A 117 -15.14 -8.98 -11.43
C LYS A 117 -14.17 -9.18 -10.24
N GLU A 118 -14.81 -9.07 -9.06
CA GLU A 118 -14.45 -9.62 -7.75
C GLU A 118 -13.35 -8.80 -7.05
N GLU A 119 -13.61 -8.03 -5.99
CA GLU A 119 -14.02 -8.47 -4.65
C GLU A 119 -14.77 -7.33 -3.93
N GLU A 120 -16.10 -7.39 -3.87
CA GLU A 120 -16.88 -6.82 -2.74
C GLU A 120 -17.98 -7.83 -2.40
N GLU A 121 -18.27 -7.93 -1.09
CA GLU A 121 -19.29 -8.76 -0.43
C GLU A 121 -18.84 -10.16 0.05
N ASP A 122 -18.43 -10.27 1.32
CA ASP A 122 -19.14 -11.09 2.32
C ASP A 122 -18.64 -10.74 3.73
N ASP A 123 -19.30 -9.79 4.39
CA ASP A 123 -19.35 -9.75 5.87
C ASP A 123 -20.60 -8.97 6.30
N ASN A 124 -21.77 -9.54 6.04
CA ASN A 124 -22.95 -9.25 6.86
C ASN A 124 -24.13 -10.19 6.55
N GLN A 125 -24.47 -11.01 7.54
CA GLN A 125 -25.83 -11.30 8.03
C GLN A 125 -26.24 -12.79 8.11
N LYS A 126 -26.06 -13.31 9.33
CA LYS A 126 -27.18 -13.63 10.26
C LYS A 126 -27.97 -14.93 9.98
N LYS A 127 -27.86 -15.86 10.94
CA LYS A 127 -28.94 -16.38 11.83
C LYS A 127 -28.95 -17.90 11.99
N LYS A 128 -28.87 -18.30 13.26
CA LYS A 128 -29.80 -19.20 13.97
C LYS A 128 -29.97 -20.62 13.40
N GLY A 129 -29.26 -21.54 14.06
CA GLY A 129 -29.83 -22.70 14.74
C GLY A 129 -30.70 -23.68 13.95
N CYS A 130 -30.24 -24.92 13.85
CA CYS A 130 -31.12 -26.05 14.11
C CYS A 130 -30.31 -27.28 14.56
N LYS A 131 -31.03 -28.23 15.11
CA LYS A 131 -30.64 -29.16 16.17
C LYS A 131 -30.81 -30.59 15.64
N LEU A 132 -29.90 -31.48 16.04
CA LEU A 132 -30.08 -32.93 16.30
C LEU A 132 -30.02 -34.00 15.16
N ARG A 133 -29.10 -34.97 15.36
CA ARG A 133 -29.17 -36.47 15.21
C ARG A 133 -29.00 -37.07 13.79
N LYS A 134 -28.32 -38.21 13.56
CA LYS A 134 -27.59 -39.22 14.38
C LYS A 134 -26.99 -40.28 13.41
N LYS A 135 -25.78 -40.80 13.74
CA LYS A 135 -25.19 -42.13 13.38
C LYS A 135 -24.75 -42.38 11.93
N ASP A 136 -23.66 -43.08 11.60
CA ASP A 136 -23.01 -44.28 12.18
C ASP A 136 -21.65 -44.54 11.44
N LEU A 137 -20.69 -45.24 12.10
CA LEU A 137 -19.54 -46.06 11.59
C LEU A 137 -18.11 -45.46 11.42
N ASP A 138 -17.31 -45.73 12.46
CA ASP A 138 -16.01 -46.46 12.53
C ASP A 138 -14.69 -45.95 11.89
N ASP A 139 -13.65 -46.08 12.73
CA ASP A 139 -12.21 -46.27 12.46
C ASP A 139 -11.40 -45.11 11.84
N LEU A 140 -10.55 -44.46 12.64
CA LEU A 140 -9.12 -44.79 12.69
C LEU A 140 -8.41 -43.95 13.77
N ASP A 141 -7.82 -44.68 14.69
CA ASP A 141 -6.96 -44.30 15.80
C ASP A 141 -5.60 -43.77 15.30
N SER A 142 -5.17 -42.60 15.79
CA SER A 142 -3.77 -42.19 15.76
C SER A 142 -3.54 -41.15 16.85
N ASP A 143 -3.12 -41.63 18.01
CA ASP A 143 -2.53 -40.85 19.10
C ASP A 143 -1.42 -39.93 18.59
N SER A 144 -1.49 -38.64 18.95
CA SER A 144 -0.29 -37.83 19.15
C SER A 144 -0.63 -36.65 20.06
N ASP A 145 -0.06 -36.72 21.25
CA ASP A 145 -0.06 -35.74 22.33
C ASP A 145 0.23 -34.30 21.87
N GLY A 146 -0.49 -33.35 22.47
CA GLY A 146 -0.33 -31.91 22.25
C GLY A 146 -1.10 -31.11 23.29
N ASP A 147 -0.50 -31.05 24.48
CA ASP A 147 -0.63 -30.06 25.56
C ASP A 147 -1.81 -29.06 25.57
N ASP A 148 -2.64 -29.28 26.58
CA ASP A 148 -3.55 -28.35 27.24
C ASP A 148 -2.75 -27.26 27.97
N PHE A 149 -2.74 -26.03 27.43
CA PHE A 149 -2.34 -24.82 28.17
C PHE A 149 -3.55 -23.89 28.28
N ASP A 150 -4.35 -24.16 29.31
CA ASP A 150 -5.35 -23.25 29.83
C ASP A 150 -4.75 -22.31 30.88
N PHE A 151 -5.28 -21.10 30.86
CA PHE A 151 -5.41 -20.15 31.97
C PHE A 151 -4.27 -19.23 32.38
N GLY A 152 -4.56 -17.92 32.29
CA GLY A 152 -3.78 -16.82 32.85
C GLY A 152 -4.33 -15.46 32.41
N ASP A 153 -5.62 -15.23 32.71
CA ASP A 153 -6.30 -13.94 32.66
C ASP A 153 -5.67 -13.05 33.75
N ASP A 154 -4.86 -12.07 33.35
CA ASP A 154 -4.27 -11.07 34.25
C ASP A 154 -5.04 -9.76 34.01
N ASP A 155 -6.04 -9.55 34.88
CA ASP A 155 -6.71 -8.27 35.10
C ASP A 155 -5.68 -7.26 35.64
N ASP A 156 -5.17 -6.38 34.78
CA ASP A 156 -4.50 -5.14 35.19
C ASP A 156 -5.54 -4.01 35.20
N ASP A 157 -6.31 -3.96 36.29
CA ASP A 157 -7.08 -2.79 36.74
C ASP A 157 -6.13 -1.93 37.59
N ASP A 158 -5.42 -1.00 36.96
CA ASP A 158 -4.76 0.12 37.66
C ASP A 158 -5.43 1.43 37.21
N ASP A 159 -6.58 1.66 37.84
CA ASP A 159 -7.16 2.97 38.14
C ASP A 159 -6.26 3.65 39.18
N ASP A 160 -5.59 4.75 38.82
CA ASP A 160 -5.32 5.83 39.78
C ASP A 160 -4.71 7.07 39.11
N GLY A 161 -5.35 8.22 39.38
CA GLY A 161 -4.60 9.46 39.62
C GLY A 161 -4.59 10.51 38.52
N ASP A 162 -5.74 11.18 38.34
CA ASP A 162 -5.82 12.60 38.01
C ASP A 162 -5.00 13.43 39.02
N ASP A 163 -4.03 14.21 38.52
CA ASP A 163 -3.53 15.40 39.21
C ASP A 163 -2.96 16.36 38.16
N GLY A 164 -3.82 17.26 37.70
CA GLY A 164 -3.39 18.51 37.11
C GLY A 164 -2.94 19.48 38.21
N ASP A 165 -1.83 20.18 37.98
CA ASP A 165 -1.66 21.56 38.47
C ASP A 165 -0.52 22.26 37.70
N ASP A 166 -0.85 23.48 37.25
CA ASP A 166 -0.03 24.63 36.78
C ASP A 166 0.88 24.51 35.53
#